data_AF-A0A7S0WIN1-F1
#
_entry.id   AF-A0A7S0WIN1-F1
#
_cell.length_a   1.000
_cell.length_b   1.000
_cell.length_c   1.000
_cell.angle_alpha   90.00
_cell.angle_beta   90.00
_cell.angle_gamma   90.00
#
_symmetry.space_group_name_H-M   'P 1'
#
loop_
_entity.id
_entity.type
_entity.pdbx_description
1 polymer ?
#
loop_
_entity_poly.entity_id
_entity_poly.type
_entity_poly.pdbx_seq_one_letter_code
_entity_poly.pdbx_strand_id
1 'polypeptide(L)'
;MGNEGYQSVTFVVDGVPHAAFDAGPVIDNVTGTLAFTPAPHANGDFAFSVKLVDSEGGESSPQNLTIRITPVNDDPSFSLPSPAEAMILEDGAGSFAGFATGISAGSDWMGNEGYQSVTFVVDGVPHAAFDAGPVIDNVTGTLAFTPAPHANGDFAFSVKLVDSEGGESSPQNLTIRITPVNDDPSFSLPSPAEAMILEDGAGSFAGFATG
;
A
#
# COMPACT_ATOMS: atom_id res chain seq x y z
N MET A 1 31.89 -61.01 13.61
CA MET A 1 30.50 -60.58 13.83
C MET A 1 30.59 -59.21 14.49
N GLY A 2 30.47 -58.15 13.69
CA GLY A 2 30.46 -56.78 14.19
C GLY A 2 29.20 -56.54 15.00
N ASN A 3 29.34 -55.92 16.15
CA ASN A 3 28.26 -55.62 17.07
C ASN A 3 27.49 -54.39 16.59
N GLU A 4 26.52 -54.55 15.69
CA GLU A 4 25.72 -53.44 15.14
C GLU A 4 24.63 -52.92 16.12
N GLY A 5 24.55 -53.48 17.34
CA GLY A 5 23.51 -53.12 18.32
C GLY A 5 23.66 -51.76 19.01
N TYR A 6 24.72 -50.98 18.72
CA TYR A 6 25.03 -49.72 19.42
C TYR A 6 25.36 -48.54 18.50
N GLN A 7 25.27 -48.70 17.18
CA GLN A 7 25.56 -47.60 16.26
C GLN A 7 24.38 -46.63 16.21
N SER A 8 24.64 -45.36 16.53
CA SER A 8 23.66 -44.29 16.34
C SER A 8 23.66 -43.86 14.88
N VAL A 9 22.49 -43.63 14.31
CA VAL A 9 22.33 -43.07 12.97
C VAL A 9 21.84 -41.64 13.04
N THR A 10 22.29 -40.80 12.11
CA THR A 10 21.89 -39.40 11.99
C THR A 10 21.41 -39.11 10.59
N PHE A 11 20.28 -38.42 10.46
CA PHE A 11 19.85 -37.86 9.19
C PHE A 11 20.70 -36.65 8.84
N VAL A 12 21.24 -36.64 7.63
CA VAL A 12 21.94 -35.50 7.05
C VAL A 12 21.12 -35.01 5.87
N VAL A 13 20.80 -33.71 5.89
CA VAL A 13 20.04 -33.03 4.84
C VAL A 13 20.99 -32.14 4.06
N ASP A 14 21.13 -32.41 2.76
CA ASP A 14 22.09 -31.76 1.87
C ASP A 14 21.37 -31.03 0.72
N GLY A 15 21.91 -29.87 0.32
CA GLY A 15 21.44 -29.11 -0.84
C GLY A 15 20.21 -28.22 -0.59
N VAL A 16 19.96 -27.82 0.65
CA VAL A 16 18.83 -26.95 1.01
C VAL A 16 18.99 -25.55 0.38
N PRO A 17 17.97 -25.04 -0.34
CA PRO A 17 17.93 -23.66 -0.80
C PRO A 17 17.76 -22.69 0.39
N HIS A 18 18.87 -22.16 0.91
CA HIS A 18 18.87 -21.32 2.11
C HIS A 18 17.95 -20.10 2.05
N ALA A 19 17.70 -19.53 0.87
CA ALA A 19 16.85 -18.35 0.74
C ALA A 19 15.35 -18.64 0.94
N ALA A 20 14.92 -19.90 0.90
CA ALA A 20 13.52 -20.29 1.07
C ALA A 20 13.15 -20.65 2.51
N PHE A 21 14.13 -20.71 3.41
CA PHE A 21 13.94 -21.17 4.79
C PHE A 21 14.70 -20.30 5.78
N ASP A 22 13.99 -19.72 6.74
CA ASP A 22 14.58 -19.07 7.92
C ASP A 22 15.27 -20.11 8.83
N ALA A 23 14.66 -21.30 8.93
CA ALA A 23 15.26 -22.48 9.54
C ALA A 23 15.16 -23.65 8.57
N GLY A 24 16.32 -24.14 8.11
CA GLY A 24 16.38 -25.23 7.14
C GLY A 24 15.76 -26.54 7.66
N PRO A 25 15.38 -27.45 6.76
CA PRO A 25 14.87 -28.77 7.11
C PRO A 25 15.87 -29.60 7.91
N VAL A 26 15.43 -30.04 9.09
CA VAL A 26 16.12 -30.96 9.99
C VAL A 26 15.20 -32.14 10.25
N ILE A 27 15.75 -33.36 10.29
CA ILE A 27 15.01 -34.56 10.64
C ILE A 27 15.52 -35.04 12.00
N ASP A 28 14.61 -35.22 12.96
CA ASP A 28 14.94 -35.78 14.26
C ASP A 28 15.40 -37.23 14.13
N ASN A 29 16.58 -37.53 14.70
CA ASN A 29 17.22 -38.83 14.55
C ASN A 29 16.52 -39.97 15.31
N VAL A 30 15.60 -39.66 16.22
CA VAL A 30 14.89 -40.62 17.05
C VAL A 30 13.46 -40.80 16.55
N THR A 31 12.75 -39.70 16.30
CA THR A 31 11.34 -39.72 15.91
C THR A 31 11.12 -39.70 14.39
N GLY A 32 12.15 -39.32 13.62
CA GLY A 32 12.04 -39.09 12.17
C GLY A 32 11.22 -37.85 11.81
N THR A 33 10.95 -36.96 12.76
CA THR A 33 10.15 -35.75 12.52
C THR A 33 10.95 -34.74 11.69
N LEU A 34 10.43 -34.36 10.53
CA LEU A 34 10.94 -33.27 9.70
C LEU A 34 10.42 -31.92 10.23
N ALA A 35 11.33 -31.02 10.58
CA ALA A 35 11.03 -29.66 11.02
C ALA A 35 11.77 -28.64 10.14
N PHE A 36 11.07 -27.59 9.73
CA PHE A 36 11.61 -26.46 8.97
C PHE A 36 10.73 -25.23 9.19
N THR A 37 11.27 -24.06 8.93
CA THR A 37 10.55 -22.78 8.92
C THR A 37 10.78 -22.10 7.58
N PRO A 38 9.75 -21.98 6.70
CA PRO A 38 9.85 -21.16 5.51
C PRO A 38 10.28 -19.72 5.83
N ALA A 39 11.07 -19.11 4.95
CA ALA A 39 11.28 -17.67 5.01
C ALA A 39 9.96 -16.93 4.74
N PRO A 40 9.76 -15.70 5.23
CA PRO A 40 8.60 -14.89 4.89
C PRO A 40 8.41 -14.80 3.37
N HIS A 41 7.15 -14.92 2.93
CA HIS A 41 6.76 -14.87 1.51
C HIS A 41 7.33 -15.99 0.62
N ALA A 42 8.06 -16.97 1.17
CA ALA A 42 8.62 -18.05 0.37
C ALA A 42 7.51 -18.98 -0.15
N ASN A 43 7.52 -19.24 -1.45
CA ASN A 43 6.68 -20.24 -2.12
C ASN A 43 7.46 -20.97 -3.21
N GLY A 44 6.95 -22.14 -3.61
CA GLY A 44 7.52 -22.97 -4.67
C GLY A 44 7.89 -24.39 -4.22
N ASP A 45 8.55 -25.10 -5.12
CA ASP A 45 9.02 -26.47 -4.91
C ASP A 45 10.54 -26.48 -4.67
N PHE A 46 10.95 -27.00 -3.52
CA PHE A 46 12.35 -27.06 -3.09
C PHE A 46 12.79 -28.51 -2.95
N ALA A 47 13.63 -28.95 -3.89
CA ALA A 47 14.19 -30.29 -3.90
C ALA A 47 15.56 -30.32 -3.22
N PHE A 48 15.78 -31.32 -2.38
CA PHE A 48 17.04 -31.56 -1.67
C PHE A 48 17.21 -33.06 -1.40
N SER A 49 18.35 -33.45 -0.82
CA SER A 49 18.65 -34.85 -0.56
C SER A 49 18.80 -35.15 0.93
N VAL A 50 18.42 -36.35 1.34
CA VAL A 50 18.54 -36.86 2.70
C VAL A 50 19.32 -38.17 2.67
N LYS A 51 20.29 -38.33 3.56
CA LYS A 51 21.01 -39.58 3.78
C LYS A 51 21.10 -39.89 5.27
N LEU A 52 21.33 -41.16 5.60
CA LEU A 52 21.69 -41.59 6.94
C LEU A 52 23.21 -41.73 7.03
N VAL A 53 23.77 -41.27 8.14
CA VAL A 53 25.18 -41.45 8.49
C VAL A 53 25.25 -42.16 9.83
N ASP A 54 25.97 -43.28 9.89
CA ASP A 54 26.22 -43.99 11.16
C ASP A 54 27.37 -43.36 11.96
N SER A 55 27.54 -43.77 13.21
CA SER A 55 28.60 -43.26 14.10
C SER A 55 30.03 -43.60 13.67
N GLU A 56 30.21 -44.50 12.70
CA GLU A 56 31.51 -44.89 12.13
C GLU A 56 31.78 -44.21 10.77
N GLY A 57 30.84 -43.39 10.29
CA GLY A 57 30.93 -42.64 9.04
C GLY A 57 30.42 -43.38 7.80
N GLY A 58 29.76 -44.53 7.97
CA GLY A 58 29.04 -45.21 6.89
C GLY A 58 27.82 -44.40 6.45
N GLU A 59 27.62 -44.26 5.14
CA GLU A 59 26.53 -43.46 4.57
C GLU A 59 25.55 -44.32 3.75
N SER A 60 24.25 -44.04 3.85
CA SER A 60 23.26 -44.59 2.94
C SER A 60 23.31 -43.92 1.56
N SER A 61 22.71 -44.55 0.55
CA SER A 61 22.40 -43.83 -0.70
C SER A 61 21.50 -42.61 -0.40
N PRO A 62 21.77 -41.44 -1.01
CA PRO A 62 20.91 -40.27 -0.87
C PRO A 62 19.51 -40.53 -1.42
N GLN A 63 18.49 -40.04 -0.72
CA GLN A 63 17.10 -40.02 -1.17
C GLN A 63 16.67 -38.58 -1.47
N ASN A 64 15.91 -38.39 -2.54
CA ASN A 64 15.36 -37.09 -2.88
C ASN A 64 14.13 -36.78 -2.02
N LEU A 65 14.08 -35.57 -1.48
CA LEU A 65 12.95 -35.02 -0.77
C LEU A 65 12.58 -33.68 -1.42
N THR A 66 11.28 -33.43 -1.56
CA THR A 66 10.77 -32.15 -2.06
C THR A 66 9.82 -31.56 -1.03
N ILE A 67 10.09 -30.33 -0.61
CA ILE A 67 9.14 -29.52 0.16
C ILE A 67 8.43 -28.60 -0.84
N ARG A 68 7.09 -28.67 -0.86
CA ARG A 68 6.23 -27.75 -1.60
C ARG A 68 5.65 -26.74 -0.64
N ILE A 69 5.92 -25.46 -0.90
CA ILE A 69 5.34 -24.34 -0.18
C ILE A 69 4.32 -23.66 -1.10
N THR A 70 3.04 -23.74 -0.74
CA THR A 70 1.96 -23.13 -1.52
C THR A 70 1.94 -21.62 -1.30
N PRO A 71 1.82 -20.80 -2.36
CA PRO A 71 1.70 -19.36 -2.20
C PRO A 71 0.41 -18.99 -1.47
N VAL A 72 0.48 -17.89 -0.73
CA VAL A 72 -0.65 -17.18 -0.12
C VAL A 72 -0.54 -15.73 -0.58
N ASN A 73 -1.69 -15.06 -0.77
CA ASN A 73 -1.71 -13.63 -1.09
C ASN A 73 -0.97 -12.83 -0.02
N ASP A 74 0.00 -12.03 -0.45
CA ASP A 74 0.73 -11.11 0.42
C ASP A 74 0.12 -9.71 0.36
N ASP A 75 -0.03 -9.04 1.51
CA ASP A 75 -0.63 -7.71 1.55
C ASP A 75 0.15 -6.67 0.70
N PRO A 76 -0.55 -5.74 0.03
CA PRO A 76 0.07 -4.71 -0.78
C PRO A 76 0.79 -3.67 0.09
N SER A 77 1.70 -2.92 -0.53
CA SER A 77 2.49 -1.90 0.17
C SER A 77 2.77 -0.67 -0.69
N PHE A 78 2.98 0.46 -0.01
CA PHE A 78 3.39 1.73 -0.61
C PHE A 78 4.01 2.64 0.45
N SER A 79 4.65 3.72 0.02
CA SER A 79 5.20 4.77 0.88
C SER A 79 4.71 6.15 0.47
N LEU A 80 4.33 6.96 1.45
CA LEU A 80 4.12 8.41 1.30
C LEU A 80 5.37 9.20 1.70
N PRO A 81 5.50 10.49 1.33
CA PRO A 81 6.54 11.35 1.85
C PRO A 81 6.44 11.48 3.37
N SER A 82 7.55 11.91 4.00
CA SER A 82 7.61 12.22 5.43
C SER A 82 8.05 13.68 5.62
N PRO A 83 7.17 14.59 6.05
CA PRO A 83 5.76 14.35 6.39
C PRO A 83 4.88 14.08 5.17
N ALA A 84 3.79 13.35 5.37
CA ALA A 84 2.80 13.03 4.33
C ALA A 84 1.87 14.23 4.10
N GLU A 85 2.42 15.28 3.49
CA GLU A 85 1.75 16.57 3.34
C GLU A 85 1.81 17.10 1.91
N ALA A 86 0.71 17.67 1.43
CA ALA A 86 0.62 18.43 0.19
C ALA A 86 0.10 19.84 0.46
N MET A 87 0.71 20.85 -0.17
CA MET A 87 0.36 22.26 0.04
C MET A 87 0.06 22.97 -1.27
N ILE A 88 -1.04 23.70 -1.32
CA ILE A 88 -1.50 24.43 -2.51
C ILE A 88 -2.24 25.73 -2.09
N LEU A 89 -2.35 26.68 -3.00
CA LEU A 89 -3.22 27.86 -2.90
C LEU A 89 -4.67 27.50 -3.31
N GLU A 90 -5.68 28.12 -2.70
CA GLU A 90 -7.10 27.75 -2.89
C GLU A 90 -7.60 27.79 -4.35
N ASP A 91 -7.02 28.64 -5.20
CA ASP A 91 -7.42 28.80 -6.61
C ASP A 91 -6.70 27.84 -7.59
N GLY A 92 -5.96 26.85 -7.08
CA GLY A 92 -5.17 25.92 -7.89
C GLY A 92 -5.78 24.53 -7.99
N ALA A 93 -5.50 23.80 -9.06
CA ALA A 93 -5.56 22.34 -9.00
C ALA A 93 -4.21 21.80 -8.46
N GLY A 94 -4.26 20.84 -7.54
CA GLY A 94 -3.10 20.15 -7.00
C GLY A 94 -2.73 18.94 -7.84
N SER A 95 -1.45 18.81 -8.21
CA SER A 95 -0.91 17.62 -8.87
C SER A 95 0.53 17.37 -8.42
N PHE A 96 0.73 16.29 -7.67
CA PHE A 96 2.00 15.93 -7.05
C PHE A 96 2.46 14.57 -7.60
N ALA A 97 3.34 14.60 -8.59
CA ALA A 97 3.86 13.38 -9.22
C ALA A 97 4.76 12.60 -8.24
N GLY A 98 4.64 11.27 -8.25
CA GLY A 98 5.43 10.41 -7.36
C GLY A 98 5.18 10.67 -5.88
N PHE A 99 3.97 11.12 -5.53
CA PHE A 99 3.58 11.35 -4.14
C PHE A 99 3.52 10.02 -3.37
N ALA A 100 2.91 9.00 -3.94
CA ALA A 100 3.08 7.63 -3.49
C ALA A 100 4.22 6.96 -4.26
N THR A 101 5.05 6.19 -3.56
CA THR A 101 6.16 5.44 -4.16
C THR A 101 6.21 4.01 -3.61
N GLY A 102 7.00 3.13 -4.23
CA GLY A 102 7.11 1.74 -3.79
C GLY A 102 5.78 0.98 -3.84
N ILE A 103 4.92 1.32 -4.81
CA ILE A 103 3.61 0.71 -4.98
C ILE A 103 3.81 -0.74 -5.42
N SER A 104 3.38 -1.68 -4.58
CA SER A 104 3.48 -3.12 -4.82
C SER A 104 2.19 -3.83 -4.42
N ALA A 105 1.82 -4.88 -5.16
CA ALA A 105 0.71 -5.76 -4.80
C ALA A 105 1.05 -6.70 -3.63
N GLY A 106 2.34 -6.95 -3.38
CA GLY A 106 2.81 -7.85 -2.33
C GLY A 106 4.28 -8.19 -2.56
N SER A 107 4.80 -9.19 -1.84
CA SER A 107 6.13 -9.72 -2.11
C SER A 107 6.07 -10.68 -3.30
N ASP A 108 6.64 -10.30 -4.44
CA ASP A 108 6.56 -11.09 -5.69
C ASP A 108 7.57 -12.26 -5.74
N TRP A 109 7.59 -13.10 -4.69
CA TRP A 109 8.47 -14.26 -4.66
C TRP A 109 8.02 -15.29 -5.71
N MET A 110 8.92 -15.61 -6.63
CA MET A 110 8.62 -16.49 -7.77
C MET A 110 7.45 -16.02 -8.65
N GLY A 111 7.13 -14.71 -8.67
CA GLY A 111 6.11 -14.17 -9.57
C GLY A 111 4.66 -14.40 -9.12
N ASN A 112 4.41 -14.68 -7.83
CA ASN A 112 3.07 -14.96 -7.30
C ASN A 112 2.19 -13.72 -7.10
N GLU A 113 2.74 -12.51 -7.22
CA GLU A 113 2.01 -11.25 -7.00
C GLU A 113 2.00 -10.35 -8.23
N GLY A 114 2.93 -10.56 -9.18
CA GLY A 114 3.09 -9.69 -10.36
C GLY A 114 1.90 -9.62 -11.32
N TYR A 115 0.90 -10.50 -11.18
CA TYR A 115 -0.35 -10.45 -11.96
C TYR A 115 -1.46 -9.63 -11.28
N GLN A 116 -1.28 -9.28 -10.00
CA GLN A 116 -2.27 -8.57 -9.23
C GLN A 116 -2.28 -7.08 -9.57
N SER A 117 -3.47 -6.50 -9.62
CA SER A 117 -3.63 -5.06 -9.75
C SER A 117 -3.87 -4.42 -8.39
N VAL A 118 -3.36 -3.22 -8.18
CA VAL A 118 -3.60 -2.46 -6.94
C VAL A 118 -4.47 -1.24 -7.16
N THR A 119 -5.19 -0.84 -6.12
CA THR A 119 -6.03 0.36 -6.10
C THR A 119 -5.84 1.14 -4.81
N PHE A 120 -5.58 2.44 -4.93
CA PHE A 120 -5.61 3.34 -3.80
C PHE A 120 -7.05 3.60 -3.35
N VAL A 121 -7.27 3.49 -2.04
CA VAL A 121 -8.51 3.86 -1.38
C VAL A 121 -8.20 5.03 -0.46
N VAL A 122 -8.95 6.12 -0.66
CA VAL A 122 -8.83 7.35 0.12
C VAL A 122 -10.09 7.53 0.93
N ASP A 123 -9.97 7.48 2.26
CA ASP A 123 -11.08 7.43 3.21
C ASP A 123 -11.07 8.63 4.16
N GLY A 124 -12.24 9.14 4.48
CA GLY A 124 -12.40 10.25 5.43
C GLY A 124 -12.21 11.64 4.83
N VAL A 125 -12.24 11.78 3.51
CA VAL A 125 -12.18 13.08 2.83
C VAL A 125 -13.41 13.92 3.16
N PRO A 126 -13.25 15.16 3.65
CA PRO A 126 -14.36 16.09 3.76
C PRO A 126 -14.76 16.59 2.37
N HIS A 127 -15.78 15.95 1.77
CA HIS A 127 -16.24 16.24 0.40
C HIS A 127 -16.56 17.72 0.12
N ALA A 128 -16.92 18.51 1.15
CA ALA A 128 -17.20 19.95 0.96
C ALA A 128 -15.95 20.79 0.69
N ALA A 129 -14.74 20.27 0.94
CA ALA A 129 -13.48 20.98 0.73
C ALA A 129 -12.86 20.78 -0.66
N PHE A 130 -13.38 19.83 -1.45
CA PHE A 130 -12.81 19.44 -2.73
C PHE A 130 -13.90 19.28 -3.80
N ASP A 131 -13.77 20.00 -4.91
CA ASP A 131 -14.61 19.81 -6.10
C ASP A 131 -14.25 18.51 -6.83
N ALA A 132 -12.99 18.08 -6.76
CA ALA A 132 -12.51 16.82 -7.31
C ALA A 132 -11.38 16.21 -6.49
N GLY A 133 -11.35 14.87 -6.40
CA GLY A 133 -10.38 14.14 -5.61
C GLY A 133 -10.55 14.36 -4.10
N PRO A 134 -9.52 14.09 -3.29
CA PRO A 134 -8.19 13.61 -3.66
C PRO A 134 -8.17 12.17 -4.16
N VAL A 135 -7.37 11.92 -5.21
CA VAL A 135 -7.10 10.60 -5.79
C VAL A 135 -5.60 10.40 -5.96
N ILE A 136 -5.14 9.16 -5.80
CA ILE A 136 -3.76 8.77 -6.12
C ILE A 136 -3.82 7.79 -7.29
N ASP A 137 -3.03 8.08 -8.33
CA ASP A 137 -2.91 7.19 -9.48
C ASP A 137 -2.17 5.89 -9.09
N ASN A 138 -2.80 4.74 -9.38
CA ASN A 138 -2.34 3.42 -8.93
C ASN A 138 -1.00 2.98 -9.55
N VAL A 139 -0.52 3.65 -10.61
CA VAL A 139 0.69 3.28 -11.33
C VAL A 139 1.81 4.30 -11.09
N THR A 140 1.49 5.58 -11.25
CA THR A 140 2.45 6.68 -11.15
C THR A 140 2.59 7.21 -9.73
N GLY A 141 1.65 6.89 -8.84
CA GLY A 141 1.59 7.44 -7.49
C GLY A 141 1.30 8.93 -7.45
N THR A 142 0.76 9.51 -8.53
CA THR A 142 0.46 10.94 -8.60
C THR A 142 -0.77 11.25 -7.77
N LEU A 143 -0.63 12.14 -6.77
CA LEU A 143 -1.76 12.68 -6.01
C LEU A 143 -2.36 13.87 -6.79
N ALA A 144 -3.66 13.84 -7.04
CA ALA A 144 -4.39 14.91 -7.73
C ALA A 144 -5.69 15.28 -7.00
N PHE A 145 -5.99 16.58 -6.95
CA PHE A 145 -7.22 17.12 -6.36
C PHE A 145 -7.47 18.55 -6.84
N THR A 146 -8.71 19.00 -6.70
CA THR A 146 -9.15 20.39 -6.91
C THR A 146 -9.92 20.84 -5.67
N PRO A 147 -9.45 21.84 -4.91
CA PRO A 147 -10.22 22.45 -3.83
C PRO A 147 -11.57 22.95 -4.31
N ALA A 148 -12.57 22.95 -3.44
CA ALA A 148 -13.80 23.69 -3.69
C ALA A 148 -13.52 25.21 -3.62
N PRO A 149 -14.32 26.07 -4.29
CA PRO A 149 -14.15 27.52 -4.21
C PRO A 149 -14.12 28.02 -2.76
N HIS A 150 -13.15 28.89 -2.45
CA HIS A 150 -12.90 29.44 -1.11
C HIS A 150 -12.60 28.40 -0.01
N ALA A 151 -12.29 27.15 -0.38
CA ALA A 151 -11.89 26.14 0.60
C ALA A 151 -10.49 26.45 1.13
N ASN A 152 -10.38 26.53 2.45
CA ASN A 152 -9.12 26.79 3.12
C ASN A 152 -8.99 26.00 4.43
N GLY A 153 -7.77 25.67 4.81
CA GLY A 153 -7.46 24.93 6.04
C GLY A 153 -6.67 23.64 5.82
N ASP A 154 -6.61 22.84 6.88
CA ASP A 154 -5.87 21.57 6.93
C ASP A 154 -6.85 20.40 6.94
N PHE A 155 -6.72 19.50 5.97
CA PHE A 155 -7.60 18.36 5.77
C PHE A 155 -6.81 17.07 5.88
N ALA A 156 -7.02 16.33 6.98
CA ALA A 156 -6.38 15.04 7.22
C ALA A 156 -7.34 13.89 6.92
N PHE A 157 -6.85 12.87 6.23
CA PHE A 157 -7.60 11.68 5.84
C PHE A 157 -6.64 10.49 5.72
N SER A 158 -7.20 9.28 5.56
CA SER A 158 -6.40 8.06 5.46
C SER A 158 -6.35 7.54 4.03
N VAL A 159 -5.21 6.96 3.67
CA VAL A 159 -5.00 6.28 2.39
C VAL A 159 -4.54 4.86 2.65
N LYS A 160 -5.10 3.89 1.95
CA LYS A 160 -4.61 2.50 1.91
C LYS A 160 -4.52 2.01 0.47
N LEU A 161 -3.77 0.93 0.27
CA LEU A 161 -3.67 0.22 -1.00
C LEU A 161 -4.38 -1.13 -0.85
N VAL A 162 -5.15 -1.51 -1.87
CA VAL A 162 -5.88 -2.79 -1.91
C VAL A 162 -5.49 -3.52 -3.19
N ASP A 163 -5.16 -4.80 -3.10
CA ASP A 163 -4.87 -5.65 -4.26
C ASP A 163 -6.16 -6.27 -4.85
N SER A 164 -6.03 -6.98 -5.97
CA SER A 164 -7.16 -7.64 -6.65
C SER A 164 -7.65 -8.92 -5.98
N GLU A 165 -6.88 -9.49 -5.05
CA GLU A 165 -7.22 -10.69 -4.28
C GLU A 165 -7.81 -10.38 -2.89
N GLY A 166 -7.85 -9.11 -2.51
CA GLY A 166 -8.46 -8.60 -1.30
C GLY A 166 -7.49 -8.33 -0.14
N GLY A 167 -6.18 -8.39 -0.37
CA GLY A 167 -5.19 -7.93 0.59
C GLY A 167 -5.22 -6.41 0.75
N GLU A 168 -4.90 -5.93 1.95
CA GLU A 168 -4.95 -4.50 2.29
C GLU A 168 -3.69 -4.05 3.03
N SER A 169 -3.11 -2.93 2.59
CA SER A 169 -2.02 -2.32 3.32
C SER A 169 -2.51 -1.68 4.62
N SER A 170 -1.60 -1.49 5.59
CA SER A 170 -1.88 -0.60 6.73
C SER A 170 -2.23 0.83 6.24
N PRO A 171 -3.24 1.50 6.84
CA PRO A 171 -3.61 2.85 6.44
C PRO A 171 -2.52 3.86 6.83
N GLN A 172 -2.26 4.83 5.94
CA GLN A 172 -1.34 5.95 6.17
C GLN A 172 -2.13 7.26 6.18
N ASN A 173 -1.79 8.17 7.10
CA ASN A 173 -2.42 9.49 7.15
C ASN A 173 -1.80 10.42 6.10
N LEU A 174 -2.64 11.18 5.40
CA LEU A 174 -2.26 12.23 4.46
C LEU A 174 -2.96 13.52 4.88
N THR A 175 -2.21 14.63 4.89
CA THR A 175 -2.77 15.97 5.11
C THR A 175 -2.62 16.83 3.86
N ILE A 176 -3.71 17.46 3.43
CA ILE A 176 -3.70 18.52 2.42
C ILE A 176 -3.91 19.86 3.13
N ARG A 177 -3.00 20.81 2.89
CA ARG A 177 -3.11 22.20 3.35
C ARG A 177 -3.49 23.09 2.18
N ILE A 178 -4.64 23.76 2.29
CA ILE A 178 -5.12 24.73 1.32
C ILE A 178 -4.97 26.12 1.94
N THR A 179 -4.11 26.93 1.33
CA THR A 179 -3.82 28.29 1.80
C THR A 179 -4.75 29.27 1.09
N PRO A 180 -5.48 30.13 1.81
CA PRO A 180 -6.38 31.08 1.19
C PRO A 180 -5.62 32.12 0.36
N VAL A 181 -6.25 32.57 -0.71
CA VAL A 181 -5.81 33.67 -1.57
C VAL A 181 -6.76 34.85 -1.29
N ASN A 182 -6.25 36.08 -1.40
CA ASN A 182 -7.12 37.23 -1.20
C ASN A 182 -7.90 37.51 -2.50
N ASP A 183 -9.21 37.32 -2.46
CA ASP A 183 -10.12 37.71 -3.54
C ASP A 183 -10.33 39.24 -3.62
N ASP A 184 -10.52 39.76 -4.83
CA ASP A 184 -10.87 41.16 -5.06
C ASP A 184 -12.31 41.45 -4.59
N PRO A 185 -12.58 42.64 -4.00
CA PRO A 185 -13.95 43.03 -3.66
C PRO A 185 -14.85 43.04 -4.89
N SER A 186 -16.04 42.42 -4.79
CA SER A 186 -17.04 42.40 -5.86
C SER A 186 -18.42 42.80 -5.35
N PHE A 187 -19.30 43.22 -6.26
CA PHE A 187 -20.72 43.44 -6.00
C PHE A 187 -21.52 43.21 -7.29
N SER A 188 -22.82 43.03 -7.15
CA SER A 188 -23.80 42.83 -8.22
C SER A 188 -24.92 43.85 -8.11
N LEU A 189 -25.47 44.24 -9.26
CA LEU A 189 -26.66 45.08 -9.38
C LEU A 189 -27.86 44.22 -9.82
N PRO A 190 -29.11 44.64 -9.59
CA PRO A 190 -30.27 43.97 -10.16
C PRO A 190 -30.17 43.91 -11.69
N SER A 191 -30.82 42.92 -12.31
CA SER A 191 -30.93 42.79 -13.76
C SER A 191 -32.40 42.91 -14.18
N PRO A 192 -32.80 43.98 -14.91
CA PRO A 192 -31.97 45.08 -15.40
C PRO A 192 -31.51 46.02 -14.27
N ALA A 193 -30.38 46.69 -14.47
CA ALA A 193 -29.80 47.63 -13.52
C ALA A 193 -30.54 48.97 -13.57
N GLU A 194 -31.78 48.99 -13.09
CA GLU A 194 -32.67 50.12 -13.17
C GLU A 194 -33.23 50.51 -11.80
N ALA A 195 -33.39 51.81 -11.60
CA ALA A 195 -34.04 52.41 -10.45
C ALA A 195 -35.00 53.49 -10.96
N MET A 196 -36.30 53.37 -10.65
CA MET A 196 -37.34 54.28 -11.13
C MET A 196 -37.91 55.11 -9.99
N ILE A 197 -37.99 56.43 -10.19
CA ILE A 197 -38.64 57.40 -9.31
C ILE A 197 -39.63 58.26 -10.11
N LEU A 198 -40.57 58.91 -9.43
CA LEU A 198 -41.40 59.96 -10.04
C LEU A 198 -40.62 61.26 -10.19
N GLU A 199 -41.00 62.11 -11.15
CA GLU A 199 -40.36 63.41 -11.46
C GLU A 199 -40.20 64.30 -10.22
N ASP A 200 -41.16 64.24 -9.29
CA ASP A 200 -41.19 65.03 -8.06
C ASP A 200 -40.83 64.23 -6.79
N GLY A 201 -40.29 63.01 -6.93
CA GLY A 201 -39.99 62.10 -5.82
C GLY A 201 -38.51 61.98 -5.48
N ALA A 202 -38.19 61.70 -4.21
CA ALA A 202 -36.86 61.22 -3.81
C ALA A 202 -36.86 59.68 -3.77
N GLY A 203 -35.82 59.04 -4.31
CA GLY A 203 -35.68 57.57 -4.32
C GLY A 203 -34.68 57.07 -3.29
N SER A 204 -34.99 55.91 -2.70
CA SER A 204 -34.04 55.12 -1.91
C SER A 204 -34.33 53.65 -2.19
N PHE A 205 -33.29 52.90 -2.56
CA PHE A 205 -33.39 51.50 -2.97
C PHE A 205 -32.49 50.66 -2.06
N ALA A 206 -33.09 50.10 -1.02
CA ALA A 206 -32.38 49.18 -0.13
C ALA A 206 -31.95 47.92 -0.90
N GLY A 207 -30.70 47.49 -0.73
CA GLY A 207 -30.17 46.29 -1.40
C GLY A 207 -29.96 46.44 -2.90
N PHE A 208 -29.85 47.68 -3.42
CA PHE A 208 -29.59 47.91 -4.85
C PHE A 208 -28.24 47.35 -5.34
N ALA A 209 -27.28 47.22 -4.43
CA ALA A 209 -26.07 46.46 -4.66
C ALA A 209 -25.97 45.35 -3.62
N THR A 210 -25.64 44.14 -4.07
CA THR A 210 -25.33 42.99 -3.21
C THR A 210 -23.93 42.50 -3.52
N GLY A 211 -23.08 42.41 -2.50
CA GLY A 211 -21.72 41.89 -2.58
C GLY A 211 -21.39 41.12 -1.32
#